data_AF-A0AAD2E1Y7-F1
#
_entry.id   AF-A0AAD2E1Y7-F1
#
_cell.length_a   1.000
_cell.length_b   1.000
_cell.length_c   1.000
_cell.angle_alpha   90.00
_cell.angle_beta   90.00
_cell.angle_gamma   90.00
#
_symmetry.space_group_name_H-M   'P 1'
#
loop_
_entity.id
_entity.type
_entity.pdbx_description
1 polymer ?
#
loop_
_entity_poly.entity_id
_entity_poly.type
_entity_poly.pdbx_seq_one_letter_code
_entity_poly.pdbx_strand_id
1 'polypeptide(L)'
;MVSFKEESNKLSNFSDFARKALEEFKTFVQEAINTDVFTLALPSDTSNVAEESSRHTTLISTSSSGLLIFSGLDSINHCSNTFAPLPGSVPGRIQFIMASSTIIPSSSPLIKKDVGFSAFSSQPSFYIQSSKKRVFKKIASVMAPQQSERKPSTTGSVKTGLTMTEKMLARASEKTQLVPGENVWVNVDILMTHDVCGPGAFGIFKKEFGENAKVWDREKVVIIPDHYIFTTDERANRNVDILRNICTEQNIKYFYDIKDLGNFKANPDYKGVCHVALAQEGHCRPGEILLGTDSHTCTAGAFGQFATGIGNTDAGFVLGTGKLLLKVPPTLRFVMDGEMPEYLLAKDLILQIIGEISVAGATYKAMEFVGTTVESLTMEERMTLCNMVVEAGGKNGVVPADNTTYKYLEDKTTLPYEPVYSDGQARFLQEYKFDISKLEPLVAKVSDAKDFMAAAKVFLASGKKVKVPTFLVPATQKVWIDIYSLPVPGSGGKTCSQIFEEAGCDTPASPSCGACLGGPRDTYARMNEPQVCVSTTNRNFPGRMGHKEGQIYLASPYTAAASSLTGFVTDPREFLL
;
A
#
# COMPACT_ATOMS: atom_id res chain seq x y z
N MET A 1 24.66 -7.76 44.27
CA MET A 1 24.67 -6.30 44.48
C MET A 1 25.09 -5.49 43.25
N VAL A 2 25.92 -5.99 42.33
CA VAL A 2 26.32 -5.19 41.14
C VAL A 2 25.19 -5.00 40.13
N SER A 3 24.44 -6.05 39.75
CA SER A 3 23.36 -5.93 38.74
C SER A 3 22.19 -5.00 39.15
N PHE A 4 21.82 -4.99 40.44
CA PHE A 4 20.76 -4.11 40.95
C PHE A 4 21.08 -2.61 40.78
N LYS A 5 22.36 -2.22 40.75
CA LYS A 5 22.76 -0.83 40.49
C LYS A 5 22.62 -0.46 39.01
N GLU A 6 22.82 -1.40 38.09
CA GLU A 6 22.69 -1.15 36.65
C GLU A 6 21.22 -1.02 36.22
N GLU A 7 20.31 -1.84 36.77
CA GLU A 7 18.87 -1.68 36.54
C GLU A 7 18.32 -0.40 37.19
N SER A 8 18.76 -0.07 38.41
CA SER A 8 18.44 1.20 39.08
C SER A 8 18.83 2.41 38.23
N ASN A 9 20.04 2.42 37.65
CA ASN A 9 20.52 3.52 36.82
C ASN A 9 19.80 3.62 35.47
N LYS A 10 19.36 2.49 34.89
CA LYS A 10 18.53 2.51 33.67
C LYS A 10 17.14 3.09 33.94
N LEU A 11 16.53 2.75 35.08
CA LEU A 11 15.23 3.28 35.49
C LEU A 11 15.28 4.78 35.87
N SER A 12 16.34 5.25 36.53
CA SER A 12 16.51 6.68 36.82
C SER A 12 16.68 7.51 35.54
N ASN A 13 17.51 7.03 34.60
CA ASN A 13 17.72 7.71 33.32
C ASN A 13 16.43 7.76 32.48
N PHE A 14 15.59 6.71 32.55
CA PHE A 14 14.28 6.70 31.91
C PHE A 14 13.31 7.71 32.56
N SER A 15 13.30 7.81 33.89
CA SER A 15 12.56 8.85 34.64
C SER A 15 12.93 10.25 34.17
N ASP A 16 14.23 10.53 34.08
CA ASP A 16 14.70 11.88 33.79
C ASP A 16 14.57 12.24 32.31
N PHE A 17 14.70 11.26 31.40
CA PHE A 17 14.33 11.43 29.98
C PHE A 17 12.84 11.75 29.82
N ALA A 18 11.95 10.96 30.43
CA ALA A 18 10.51 11.20 30.35
C ALA A 18 10.10 12.55 30.95
N ARG A 19 10.74 12.97 32.05
CA ARG A 19 10.54 14.28 32.67
C ARG A 19 11.03 15.41 31.76
N LYS A 20 12.20 15.27 31.13
CA LYS A 20 12.76 16.29 30.20
C LYS A 20 11.90 16.44 28.94
N ALA A 21 11.50 15.34 28.32
CA ALA A 21 10.61 15.35 27.16
C ALA A 21 9.24 15.99 27.47
N LEU A 22 8.72 15.80 28.68
CA LEU A 22 7.47 16.43 29.12
C LEU A 22 7.62 17.95 29.34
N GLU A 23 8.75 18.43 29.87
CA GLU A 23 9.01 19.88 30.01
C GLU A 23 9.29 20.54 28.65
N GLU A 24 10.01 19.87 27.74
CA GLU A 24 10.21 20.35 26.36
C GLU A 24 8.88 20.43 25.61
N PHE A 25 8.00 19.43 25.76
CA PHE A 25 6.65 19.46 25.18
C PHE A 25 5.76 20.57 25.76
N LYS A 26 5.80 20.82 27.09
CA LYS A 26 5.11 21.97 27.70
C LYS A 26 5.63 23.30 27.16
N THR A 27 6.95 23.42 26.98
CA THR A 27 7.59 24.63 26.44
C THR A 27 7.14 24.87 25.00
N PHE A 28 7.16 23.84 24.15
CA PHE A 28 6.67 23.90 22.78
C PHE A 28 5.18 24.27 22.68
N VAL A 29 4.32 23.70 23.54
CA VAL A 29 2.90 24.07 23.60
C VAL A 29 2.72 25.52 24.06
N GLN A 30 3.52 26.00 25.00
CA GLN A 30 3.47 27.39 25.47
C GLN A 30 3.97 28.39 24.41
N GLU A 31 5.00 28.05 23.64
CA GLU A 31 5.47 28.84 22.49
C GLU A 31 4.45 28.86 21.35
N ALA A 32 3.81 27.73 21.05
CA ALA A 32 2.74 27.64 20.05
C ALA A 32 1.49 28.45 20.44
N ILE A 33 1.14 28.51 21.73
CA ILE A 33 0.05 29.37 22.24
C ILE A 33 0.41 30.86 22.18
N ASN A 34 1.70 31.21 22.24
CA ASN A 34 2.17 32.59 22.26
C ASN A 34 2.44 33.19 20.87
N THR A 35 2.26 32.44 19.77
CA THR A 35 2.71 32.83 18.42
C THR A 35 1.60 32.76 17.36
N ASP A 36 0.70 33.75 17.35
CA ASP A 36 -0.32 33.95 16.31
C ASP A 36 0.28 34.52 15.00
N VAL A 37 0.86 33.66 14.14
CA VAL A 37 1.08 34.00 12.70
C VAL A 37 0.96 32.78 11.79
N PHE A 38 -0.04 32.78 10.90
CA PHE A 38 -0.20 31.82 9.81
C PHE A 38 -0.12 32.53 8.44
N THR A 39 1.08 33.00 8.07
CA THR A 39 1.33 33.60 6.73
C THR A 39 2.72 33.26 6.22
N LEU A 40 2.82 32.37 5.22
CA LEU A 40 4.06 32.14 4.47
C LEU A 40 4.08 33.03 3.21
N ALA A 41 4.90 34.08 3.26
CA ALA A 41 5.18 34.93 2.10
C ALA A 41 6.30 34.34 1.23
N LEU A 42 6.21 34.57 -0.08
CA LEU A 42 7.28 34.26 -1.04
C LEU A 42 8.46 35.25 -0.88
N PRO A 43 9.71 34.84 -1.13
CA PRO A 43 10.85 35.73 -1.05
C PRO A 43 10.91 36.66 -2.27
N SER A 44 11.03 37.96 -2.03
CA SER A 44 11.33 38.98 -3.04
C SER A 44 12.55 39.78 -2.61
N ASP A 45 13.54 39.92 -3.50
CA ASP A 45 14.65 40.83 -3.27
C ASP A 45 15.12 41.42 -4.61
N THR A 46 14.80 42.69 -4.85
CA THR A 46 15.67 43.71 -5.49
C THR A 46 14.99 45.09 -5.50
N SER A 47 15.40 45.94 -4.56
CA SER A 47 15.67 47.38 -4.71
C SER A 47 14.70 48.34 -5.44
N ASN A 48 14.21 49.32 -4.68
CA ASN A 48 14.15 50.77 -4.95
C ASN A 48 13.59 51.29 -6.30
N VAL A 49 12.55 52.15 -6.25
CA VAL A 49 12.66 53.63 -6.31
C VAL A 49 11.24 54.26 -6.22
N ALA A 50 11.23 55.51 -5.73
CA ALA A 50 10.16 56.42 -5.31
C ALA A 50 8.91 56.69 -6.21
N GLU A 51 7.92 57.30 -5.52
CA GLU A 51 7.06 58.44 -5.92
C GLU A 51 5.87 58.31 -6.91
N GLU A 52 4.68 58.48 -6.30
CA GLU A 52 3.68 59.55 -6.56
C GLU A 52 2.75 59.57 -7.80
N SER A 53 1.52 60.08 -7.54
CA SER A 53 0.59 60.80 -8.43
C SER A 53 0.22 60.17 -9.81
N SER A 54 -0.98 59.60 -10.00
CA SER A 54 -2.30 60.24 -10.15
C SER A 54 -2.64 60.91 -11.51
N ARG A 55 -3.86 60.58 -12.01
CA ARG A 55 -4.72 61.26 -13.03
C ARG A 55 -4.48 61.02 -14.55
N HIS A 56 -5.58 60.51 -15.16
CA HIS A 56 -6.11 60.63 -16.54
C HIS A 56 -5.21 61.19 -17.67
N THR A 57 -5.17 60.59 -18.87
CA THR A 57 -6.27 60.72 -19.86
C THR A 57 -6.21 59.69 -21.01
N THR A 58 -7.40 59.24 -21.42
CA THR A 58 -7.89 58.52 -22.61
C THR A 58 -7.10 58.60 -23.94
N LEU A 59 -6.96 57.49 -24.70
CA LEU A 59 -7.62 57.23 -26.02
C LEU A 59 -7.17 55.93 -26.77
N ILE A 60 -8.16 55.05 -27.00
CA ILE A 60 -8.43 54.20 -28.21
C ILE A 60 -7.64 52.89 -28.51
N SER A 61 -8.43 51.84 -28.83
CA SER A 61 -8.13 50.61 -29.63
C SER A 61 -7.30 49.48 -28.98
N THR A 62 -7.70 48.19 -28.99
CA THR A 62 -8.92 47.47 -29.47
C THR A 62 -9.07 46.10 -28.74
N SER A 63 -10.27 45.46 -28.81
CA SER A 63 -10.64 44.10 -28.30
C SER A 63 -10.38 43.83 -26.79
N SER A 64 -11.32 43.64 -25.85
CA SER A 64 -12.64 42.95 -25.84
C SER A 64 -12.58 41.54 -26.44
N SER A 65 -12.87 40.42 -25.75
CA SER A 65 -13.67 40.17 -24.51
C SER A 65 -13.10 38.90 -23.83
N GLY A 66 -13.28 38.56 -22.55
CA GLY A 66 -14.19 39.04 -21.50
C GLY A 66 -14.94 37.83 -20.90
N LEU A 67 -14.67 37.47 -19.64
CA LEU A 67 -15.51 36.53 -18.87
C LEU A 67 -15.58 36.95 -17.40
N LEU A 68 -16.80 37.00 -16.87
CA LEU A 68 -17.14 37.40 -15.51
C LEU A 68 -17.60 36.17 -14.71
N ILE A 69 -17.14 36.10 -13.45
CA ILE A 69 -17.92 35.83 -12.21
C ILE A 69 -18.92 34.65 -12.23
N PHE A 70 -18.81 33.72 -11.27
CA PHE A 70 -19.80 33.59 -10.18
C PHE A 70 -19.38 32.64 -9.04
N SER A 71 -19.52 33.15 -7.82
CA SER A 71 -19.61 32.38 -6.58
C SER A 71 -21.10 32.16 -6.23
N GLY A 72 -21.46 30.96 -5.77
CA GLY A 72 -22.82 30.69 -5.29
C GLY A 72 -23.03 29.22 -4.92
N LEU A 73 -23.48 28.98 -3.68
CA LEU A 73 -24.18 27.74 -3.33
C LEU A 73 -25.64 27.88 -3.79
N ASP A 74 -26.21 26.82 -4.39
CA ASP A 74 -27.41 26.13 -3.86
C ASP A 74 -28.06 25.18 -4.90
N SER A 75 -27.97 23.87 -4.62
CA SER A 75 -29.04 22.87 -4.76
C SER A 75 -29.68 22.47 -6.12
N ILE A 76 -30.15 21.20 -6.16
CA ILE A 76 -31.22 20.59 -7.00
C ILE A 76 -30.82 19.79 -8.28
N ASN A 77 -30.96 18.46 -8.11
CA ASN A 77 -31.48 17.40 -8.99
C ASN A 77 -30.87 17.01 -10.37
N HIS A 78 -30.98 15.69 -10.60
CA HIS A 78 -30.87 14.94 -11.85
C HIS A 78 -30.87 15.72 -13.18
N CYS A 79 -29.81 15.52 -13.96
CA CYS A 79 -29.94 15.40 -15.41
C CYS A 79 -28.85 14.47 -15.97
N SER A 80 -29.27 13.39 -16.63
CA SER A 80 -28.41 12.51 -17.42
C SER A 80 -27.88 13.25 -18.64
N ASN A 81 -26.55 13.27 -18.85
CA ASN A 81 -25.95 13.89 -20.04
C ASN A 81 -24.97 12.95 -20.74
N THR A 82 -25.30 12.64 -22.00
CA THR A 82 -24.42 12.06 -23.01
C THR A 82 -23.24 13.00 -23.31
N PHE A 83 -22.02 12.47 -23.36
CA PHE A 83 -20.84 13.27 -23.73
C PHE A 83 -20.77 13.53 -25.23
N ALA A 84 -20.63 14.81 -25.60
CA ALA A 84 -20.22 15.26 -26.92
C ALA A 84 -18.78 15.82 -26.85
N PRO A 85 -17.96 15.69 -27.91
CA PRO A 85 -16.56 16.08 -27.88
C PRO A 85 -16.36 17.61 -27.84
N LEU A 86 -15.47 18.08 -26.97
CA LEU A 86 -15.07 19.48 -26.87
C LEU A 86 -14.16 19.88 -28.06
N PRO A 87 -14.45 20.95 -28.80
CA PRO A 87 -13.57 21.45 -29.85
C PRO A 87 -12.46 22.35 -29.26
N GLY A 88 -11.19 22.06 -29.56
CA GLY A 88 -10.09 23.01 -29.33
C GLY A 88 -8.83 22.49 -28.64
N SER A 89 -8.72 21.21 -28.30
CA SER A 89 -7.45 20.66 -27.78
C SER A 89 -6.41 20.54 -28.89
N VAL A 90 -5.34 21.33 -28.79
CA VAL A 90 -4.05 21.05 -29.45
C VAL A 90 -3.66 19.60 -29.12
N PRO A 91 -3.09 18.81 -30.06
CA PRO A 91 -2.65 17.43 -29.79
C PRO A 91 -1.45 17.41 -28.83
N GLY A 92 -1.72 17.59 -27.55
CA GLY A 92 -0.77 17.43 -26.46
C GLY A 92 -0.32 15.98 -26.39
N ARG A 93 0.97 15.78 -26.09
CA ARG A 93 1.53 14.44 -25.89
C ARG A 93 0.91 13.87 -24.61
N ILE A 94 0.04 12.88 -24.76
CA ILE A 94 -0.54 12.14 -23.64
C ILE A 94 0.33 10.92 -23.36
N GLN A 95 0.62 10.66 -22.09
CA GLN A 95 1.45 9.56 -21.59
C GLN A 95 0.59 8.59 -20.75
N PHE A 96 0.83 7.29 -20.87
CA PHE A 96 0.11 6.26 -20.09
C PHE A 96 1.10 5.47 -19.24
N ILE A 97 0.78 5.24 -17.97
CA ILE A 97 1.64 4.48 -17.05
C ILE A 97 0.84 3.36 -16.38
N MET A 98 1.23 2.12 -16.65
CA MET A 98 0.68 0.87 -16.10
C MET A 98 1.59 0.34 -14.98
N ALA A 99 1.11 0.11 -13.76
CA ALA A 99 1.88 -0.48 -12.65
C ALA A 99 1.07 -1.50 -11.85
N SER A 100 1.67 -2.61 -11.35
CA SER A 100 0.88 -3.69 -10.73
C SER A 100 1.58 -4.69 -9.77
N SER A 101 0.81 -5.34 -8.88
CA SER A 101 1.25 -6.15 -7.70
C SER A 101 0.57 -7.54 -7.48
N THR A 102 1.02 -8.61 -8.16
CA THR A 102 0.44 -9.99 -8.33
C THR A 102 0.02 -10.80 -7.07
N ILE A 103 -0.81 -11.89 -7.12
CA ILE A 103 -0.90 -13.10 -8.02
C ILE A 103 -2.34 -13.74 -8.14
N ILE A 104 -2.55 -14.72 -9.06
CA ILE A 104 -3.67 -15.71 -9.10
C ILE A 104 -3.11 -17.16 -9.12
N PRO A 105 -3.67 -18.16 -8.40
CA PRO A 105 -3.22 -19.56 -8.44
C PRO A 105 -3.78 -20.35 -9.64
N SER A 106 -3.00 -21.29 -10.17
CA SER A 106 -3.45 -22.24 -11.19
C SER A 106 -4.12 -23.48 -10.57
N SER A 107 -5.24 -23.91 -11.16
CA SER A 107 -5.83 -25.22 -10.87
C SER A 107 -6.34 -25.85 -12.16
N SER A 108 -5.95 -27.09 -12.44
CA SER A 108 -6.45 -27.88 -13.57
C SER A 108 -6.54 -29.35 -13.14
N PRO A 109 -7.66 -30.04 -13.43
CA PRO A 109 -7.88 -31.40 -12.92
C PRO A 109 -7.18 -32.45 -13.79
N LEU A 110 -6.43 -33.35 -13.15
CA LEU A 110 -5.83 -34.51 -13.80
C LEU A 110 -6.89 -35.62 -14.02
N ILE A 111 -7.48 -35.64 -15.21
CA ILE A 111 -8.29 -36.77 -15.69
C ILE A 111 -7.33 -37.93 -16.04
N LYS A 112 -7.43 -39.04 -15.31
CA LYS A 112 -6.80 -40.30 -15.71
C LYS A 112 -7.59 -40.96 -16.84
N LYS A 113 -6.89 -41.46 -17.86
CA LYS A 113 -7.39 -42.47 -18.80
C LYS A 113 -6.40 -43.63 -18.84
N ASP A 114 -6.90 -44.83 -18.57
CA ASP A 114 -6.14 -46.07 -18.73
C ASP A 114 -6.03 -46.47 -20.21
N VAL A 115 -4.85 -46.90 -20.63
CA VAL A 115 -4.62 -47.93 -21.66
C VAL A 115 -3.38 -48.72 -21.24
N GLY A 116 -3.42 -50.05 -21.32
CA GLY A 116 -2.40 -50.94 -20.70
C GLY A 116 -1.61 -51.82 -21.67
N PHE A 117 -1.09 -52.92 -21.12
CA PHE A 117 -0.17 -53.92 -21.71
C PHE A 117 1.27 -53.41 -21.94
N SER A 118 2.33 -54.21 -21.76
CA SER A 118 2.44 -55.68 -21.68
C SER A 118 3.48 -56.15 -20.64
N ALA A 119 3.54 -57.46 -20.39
CA ALA A 119 4.32 -58.10 -19.32
C ALA A 119 5.75 -58.51 -19.74
N PHE A 120 6.64 -58.73 -18.76
CA PHE A 120 7.59 -59.86 -18.79
C PHE A 120 7.95 -60.32 -17.37
N SER A 121 8.45 -61.55 -17.27
CA SER A 121 8.57 -62.33 -16.03
C SER A 121 10.00 -62.72 -15.69
N SER A 122 10.32 -62.83 -14.38
CA SER A 122 11.07 -63.97 -13.82
C SER A 122 11.26 -63.85 -12.29
N GLN A 123 11.25 -65.00 -11.62
CA GLN A 123 11.50 -65.25 -10.19
C GLN A 123 12.56 -66.38 -10.08
N PRO A 124 13.04 -66.79 -8.89
CA PRO A 124 13.20 -66.08 -7.62
C PRO A 124 14.61 -66.31 -7.00
N SER A 125 14.85 -65.82 -5.77
CA SER A 125 15.86 -66.42 -4.87
C SER A 125 15.34 -66.39 -3.43
N PHE A 126 15.30 -67.54 -2.78
CA PHE A 126 14.74 -67.70 -1.44
C PHE A 126 15.77 -67.40 -0.34
N TYR A 127 15.34 -66.72 0.72
CA TYR A 127 15.80 -67.00 2.08
C TYR A 127 14.62 -66.90 3.05
N ILE A 128 14.43 -67.95 3.85
CA ILE A 128 13.37 -68.06 4.85
C ILE A 128 14.00 -67.82 6.23
N GLN A 129 13.46 -66.90 7.04
CA GLN A 129 13.35 -67.20 8.48
C GLN A 129 12.34 -66.37 9.29
N SER A 130 11.58 -67.12 10.08
CA SER A 130 10.84 -66.73 11.30
C SER A 130 9.62 -65.81 11.16
N SER A 131 8.47 -66.40 11.52
CA SER A 131 7.20 -65.75 11.72
C SER A 131 7.14 -65.06 13.09
N LYS A 132 6.75 -63.78 13.13
CA LYS A 132 6.24 -63.12 14.34
C LYS A 132 4.81 -62.64 14.11
N LYS A 133 3.92 -63.00 15.03
CA LYS A 133 2.48 -62.76 14.94
C LYS A 133 2.17 -61.27 14.80
N ARG A 134 1.37 -60.90 13.79
CA ARG A 134 0.74 -59.58 13.71
C ARG A 134 -0.26 -59.45 14.85
N VAL A 135 0.13 -58.77 15.94
CA VAL A 135 -0.80 -58.39 17.00
C VAL A 135 -1.62 -57.21 16.48
N PHE A 136 -2.91 -57.46 16.20
CA PHE A 136 -3.87 -56.37 16.04
C PHE A 136 -3.98 -55.63 17.38
N LYS A 137 -3.42 -54.42 17.49
CA LYS A 137 -3.78 -53.52 18.58
C LYS A 137 -5.24 -53.13 18.36
N LYS A 138 -6.10 -53.44 19.34
CA LYS A 138 -7.47 -52.91 19.41
C LYS A 138 -7.39 -51.39 19.27
N ILE A 139 -8.09 -50.85 18.26
CA ILE A 139 -8.43 -49.42 18.25
C ILE A 139 -9.54 -49.27 19.28
N ALA A 140 -9.19 -48.73 20.45
CA ALA A 140 -10.17 -48.25 21.41
C ALA A 140 -10.37 -46.76 21.14
N SER A 141 -11.61 -46.34 20.81
CA SER A 141 -11.94 -44.92 20.80
C SER A 141 -12.00 -44.43 22.24
N VAL A 142 -11.01 -43.64 22.64
CA VAL A 142 -11.07 -42.86 23.87
C VAL A 142 -11.81 -41.57 23.52
N MET A 143 -13.07 -41.46 23.92
CA MET A 143 -13.73 -40.16 23.92
C MET A 143 -12.94 -39.25 24.85
N ALA A 144 -12.48 -38.11 24.35
CA ALA A 144 -11.98 -37.05 25.22
C ALA A 144 -13.10 -36.74 26.25
N PRO A 145 -12.77 -36.56 27.54
CA PRO A 145 -13.78 -36.12 28.50
C PRO A 145 -14.37 -34.81 27.97
N GLN A 146 -15.69 -34.65 28.07
CA GLN A 146 -16.31 -33.35 27.81
C GLN A 146 -15.54 -32.34 28.67
N GLN A 147 -14.88 -31.37 28.02
CA GLN A 147 -14.38 -30.23 28.73
C GLN A 147 -15.60 -29.59 29.39
N SER A 148 -15.63 -29.59 30.72
CA SER A 148 -16.58 -28.76 31.45
C SER A 148 -16.39 -27.35 30.90
N GLU A 149 -17.46 -26.75 30.35
CA GLU A 149 -17.43 -25.34 29.99
C GLU A 149 -16.89 -24.58 31.19
N ARG A 150 -15.69 -23.99 31.04
CA ARG A 150 -15.21 -23.04 32.03
C ARG A 150 -16.16 -21.86 31.92
N LYS A 151 -17.13 -21.81 32.82
CA LYS A 151 -17.91 -20.59 33.07
C LYS A 151 -16.89 -19.45 33.13
N PRO A 152 -17.04 -18.40 32.29
CA PRO A 152 -16.06 -17.33 32.25
C PRO A 152 -15.91 -16.78 33.67
N SER A 153 -14.68 -16.72 34.14
CA SER A 153 -14.37 -16.10 35.43
C SER A 153 -14.94 -14.69 35.39
N THR A 154 -15.87 -14.37 36.29
CA THR A 154 -16.60 -13.10 36.30
C THR A 154 -15.71 -11.95 36.78
N THR A 155 -14.73 -11.58 35.96
CA THR A 155 -14.01 -10.32 36.01
C THR A 155 -14.83 -9.29 35.23
N GLY A 156 -15.53 -8.41 35.95
CA GLY A 156 -16.09 -7.14 35.48
C GLY A 156 -16.83 -7.13 34.13
N SER A 157 -18.16 -7.02 34.17
CA SER A 157 -19.05 -6.64 33.06
C SER A 157 -18.38 -5.79 31.97
N VAL A 158 -17.97 -6.40 30.86
CA VAL A 158 -17.50 -5.69 29.65
C VAL A 158 -18.68 -4.88 29.08
N LYS A 159 -18.67 -3.55 29.27
CA LYS A 159 -19.79 -2.67 28.89
C LYS A 159 -19.77 -2.18 27.44
N THR A 160 -18.67 -2.41 26.71
CA THR A 160 -18.50 -2.03 25.30
C THR A 160 -17.58 -3.03 24.61
N GLY A 161 -17.93 -3.49 23.41
CA GLY A 161 -17.03 -4.24 22.55
C GLY A 161 -16.01 -3.33 21.86
N LEU A 162 -14.91 -3.90 21.40
CA LEU A 162 -13.80 -3.20 20.74
C LEU A 162 -13.75 -3.54 19.24
N THR A 163 -13.39 -2.57 18.41
CA THR A 163 -13.07 -2.77 16.99
C THR A 163 -11.73 -3.51 16.80
N MET A 164 -11.44 -4.02 15.59
CA MET A 164 -10.15 -4.62 15.28
C MET A 164 -8.97 -3.69 15.64
N THR A 165 -9.07 -2.43 15.24
CA THR A 165 -8.04 -1.41 15.49
C THR A 165 -7.82 -1.20 16.99
N GLU A 166 -8.90 -1.08 17.77
CA GLU A 166 -8.81 -0.93 19.23
C GLU A 166 -8.18 -2.18 19.89
N LYS A 167 -8.52 -3.39 19.44
CA LYS A 167 -7.92 -4.64 19.97
C LYS A 167 -6.43 -4.77 19.66
N MET A 168 -6.00 -4.42 18.45
CA MET A 168 -4.58 -4.45 18.07
C MET A 168 -3.76 -3.47 18.93
N LEU A 169 -4.24 -2.23 19.06
CA LEU A 169 -3.60 -1.23 19.90
C LEU A 169 -3.65 -1.60 21.39
N ALA A 170 -4.71 -2.26 21.86
CA ALA A 170 -4.85 -2.72 23.24
C ALA A 170 -3.79 -3.79 23.56
N ARG A 171 -3.68 -4.85 22.74
CA ARG A 171 -2.60 -5.85 22.85
C ARG A 171 -1.23 -5.17 22.85
N ALA A 172 -0.96 -4.33 21.86
CA ALA A 172 0.34 -3.72 21.68
C ALA A 172 0.72 -2.74 22.80
N SER A 173 -0.25 -2.15 23.49
CA SER A 173 -0.04 -1.28 24.67
C SER A 173 -0.20 -2.01 26.01
N GLU A 174 -0.26 -3.35 26.01
CA GLU A 174 -0.42 -4.19 27.21
C GLU A 174 -1.67 -3.84 28.04
N LYS A 175 -2.70 -3.29 27.38
CA LYS A 175 -3.99 -2.91 27.96
C LYS A 175 -5.08 -3.90 27.56
N THR A 176 -6.09 -4.06 28.42
CA THR A 176 -7.27 -4.90 28.13
C THR A 176 -8.36 -4.17 27.35
N GLN A 177 -8.40 -2.84 27.41
CA GLN A 177 -9.38 -1.99 26.72
C GLN A 177 -8.77 -0.64 26.35
N LEU A 178 -9.34 -0.01 25.33
CA LEU A 178 -9.03 1.34 24.85
C LEU A 178 -10.29 2.05 24.41
N VAL A 179 -10.28 3.39 24.50
CA VAL A 179 -11.30 4.28 23.92
C VAL A 179 -10.64 5.16 22.84
N PRO A 180 -11.30 5.42 21.70
CA PRO A 180 -10.83 6.38 20.71
C PRO A 180 -10.49 7.73 21.33
N GLY A 181 -9.33 8.27 20.95
CA GLY A 181 -8.80 9.52 21.49
C GLY A 181 -7.76 9.34 22.60
N GLU A 182 -7.65 8.17 23.25
CA GLU A 182 -6.54 7.88 24.16
C GLU A 182 -5.18 7.92 23.45
N ASN A 183 -4.15 8.41 24.13
CA ASN A 183 -2.76 8.27 23.71
C ASN A 183 -2.13 7.07 24.43
N VAL A 184 -1.51 6.15 23.70
CA VAL A 184 -0.93 4.92 24.24
C VAL A 184 0.44 4.60 23.65
N TRP A 185 1.35 4.18 24.50
CA TRP A 185 2.62 3.59 24.06
C TRP A 185 2.34 2.18 23.54
N VAL A 186 2.61 1.95 22.26
CA VAL A 186 2.53 0.62 21.65
C VAL A 186 3.91 0.03 21.47
N ASN A 187 4.05 -1.27 21.71
CA ASN A 187 5.15 -2.09 21.20
C ASN A 187 4.98 -2.24 19.68
N VAL A 188 6.07 -2.03 18.94
CA VAL A 188 6.09 -2.14 17.47
C VAL A 188 6.53 -3.55 17.08
N ASP A 189 5.74 -4.18 16.20
CA ASP A 189 6.03 -5.54 15.75
C ASP A 189 6.99 -5.54 14.56
N ILE A 190 6.84 -4.61 13.61
CA ILE A 190 7.76 -4.36 12.48
C ILE A 190 7.89 -2.84 12.22
N LEU A 191 9.12 -2.37 11.96
CA LEU A 191 9.40 -1.07 11.34
C LEU A 191 9.95 -1.28 9.93
N MET A 192 9.31 -0.69 8.92
CA MET A 192 9.83 -0.63 7.55
C MET A 192 10.42 0.74 7.23
N THR A 193 11.55 0.78 6.54
CA THR A 193 12.06 2.00 5.91
C THR A 193 12.73 1.76 4.57
N HIS A 194 12.99 2.84 3.83
CA HIS A 194 13.41 2.85 2.43
C HIS A 194 14.40 4.00 2.17
N ASP A 195 14.92 4.09 0.95
CA ASP A 195 15.98 4.98 0.50
C ASP A 195 15.65 6.48 0.55
N VAL A 196 14.39 6.89 0.56
CA VAL A 196 14.03 8.31 0.73
C VAL A 196 14.14 8.75 2.18
N CYS A 197 13.64 7.94 3.11
CA CYS A 197 13.38 8.35 4.50
C CYS A 197 14.36 7.74 5.52
N GLY A 198 14.86 6.53 5.26
CA GLY A 198 15.79 5.79 6.12
C GLY A 198 17.02 6.60 6.54
N PRO A 199 17.73 7.29 5.63
CA PRO A 199 18.87 8.13 6.01
C PRO A 199 18.54 9.20 7.06
N GLY A 200 17.35 9.79 6.98
CA GLY A 200 16.88 10.78 7.96
C GLY A 200 16.54 10.12 9.31
N ALA A 201 15.84 8.98 9.29
CA ALA A 201 15.53 8.22 10.50
C ALA A 201 16.80 7.72 11.22
N PHE A 202 17.80 7.24 10.47
CA PHE A 202 19.09 6.80 11.01
C PHE A 202 19.91 7.95 11.59
N GLY A 203 19.94 9.11 10.92
CA GLY A 203 20.59 10.31 11.45
C GLY A 203 19.99 10.77 12.79
N ILE A 204 18.66 10.73 12.91
CA ILE A 204 17.97 11.04 14.18
C ILE A 204 18.26 9.97 15.24
N PHE A 205 18.18 8.68 14.89
CA PHE A 205 18.53 7.58 15.81
C PHE A 205 19.96 7.73 16.37
N LYS A 206 20.96 7.97 15.52
CA LYS A 206 22.35 8.19 15.94
C LYS A 206 22.52 9.45 16.80
N LYS A 207 21.83 10.54 16.45
CA LYS A 207 21.86 11.80 17.21
C LYS A 207 21.27 11.67 18.62
N GLU A 208 20.11 11.02 18.76
CA GLU A 208 19.38 10.96 20.05
C GLU A 208 19.81 9.78 20.94
N PHE A 209 20.22 8.64 20.37
CA PHE A 209 20.63 7.44 21.12
C PHE A 209 22.16 7.25 21.16
N GLY A 210 22.91 7.99 20.34
CA GLY A 210 24.38 7.98 20.28
C GLY A 210 24.95 7.15 19.12
N GLU A 211 26.15 7.50 18.67
CA GLU A 211 26.78 6.89 17.49
C GLU A 211 26.99 5.37 17.57
N ASN A 212 27.17 4.83 18.78
CA ASN A 212 27.35 3.41 19.03
C ASN A 212 26.05 2.67 19.40
N ALA A 213 24.89 3.34 19.34
CA ALA A 213 23.61 2.74 19.66
C ALA A 213 23.30 1.54 18.76
N LYS A 214 22.59 0.55 19.31
CA LYS A 214 22.05 -0.58 18.56
C LYS A 214 20.54 -0.46 18.43
N VAL A 215 20.02 -0.82 17.25
CA VAL A 215 18.58 -0.86 16.99
C VAL A 215 17.91 -1.84 17.98
N TRP A 216 16.67 -1.55 18.37
CA TRP A 216 15.98 -2.31 19.43
C TRP A 216 15.88 -3.81 19.11
N ASP A 217 15.66 -4.14 17.84
CA ASP A 217 15.62 -5.51 17.33
C ASP A 217 15.97 -5.53 15.84
N ARG A 218 17.14 -6.09 15.51
CA ARG A 218 17.67 -6.21 14.14
C ARG A 218 16.82 -7.14 13.23
N GLU A 219 15.91 -7.91 13.82
CA GLU A 219 14.99 -8.82 13.12
C GLU A 219 13.56 -8.27 13.05
N LYS A 220 13.30 -7.07 13.57
CA LYS A 220 12.04 -6.32 13.38
C LYS A 220 12.18 -5.05 12.55
N VAL A 221 13.40 -4.71 12.12
CA VAL A 221 13.69 -3.66 11.16
C VAL A 221 13.79 -4.26 9.76
N VAL A 222 12.99 -3.76 8.82
CA VAL A 222 12.95 -4.15 7.41
C VAL A 222 13.37 -2.96 6.55
N ILE A 223 14.36 -3.13 5.68
CA ILE A 223 14.91 -2.06 4.84
C ILE A 223 14.83 -2.46 3.38
N ILE A 224 14.13 -1.65 2.57
CA ILE A 224 13.85 -1.94 1.15
C ILE A 224 14.15 -0.67 0.33
N PRO A 225 15.26 -0.60 -0.43
CA PRO A 225 15.53 0.50 -1.35
C PRO A 225 14.79 0.31 -2.69
N ASP A 226 13.74 1.09 -2.95
CA ASP A 226 12.86 0.91 -4.11
C ASP A 226 12.53 2.19 -4.90
N HIS A 227 12.85 3.38 -4.38
CA HIS A 227 12.49 4.66 -5.00
C HIS A 227 13.57 5.20 -5.95
N TYR A 228 14.83 5.09 -5.56
CA TYR A 228 15.99 5.69 -6.22
C TYR A 228 16.98 4.65 -6.77
N ILE A 229 16.74 3.37 -6.52
CA ILE A 229 17.69 2.28 -6.77
C ILE A 229 18.14 2.08 -8.24
N PHE A 230 17.55 2.79 -9.21
CA PHE A 230 17.93 2.74 -10.63
C PHE A 230 18.33 4.10 -11.24
N THR A 231 18.49 5.16 -10.43
CA THR A 231 18.92 6.49 -10.92
C THR A 231 20.45 6.58 -11.02
N THR A 232 20.91 7.45 -11.91
CA THR A 232 22.30 7.90 -12.01
C THR A 232 22.62 9.11 -11.12
N ASP A 233 21.61 9.71 -10.45
CA ASP A 233 21.80 10.86 -9.56
C ASP A 233 22.65 10.50 -8.31
N GLU A 234 23.76 11.20 -8.14
CA GLU A 234 24.72 10.96 -7.04
C GLU A 234 24.13 11.18 -5.65
N ARG A 235 23.19 12.13 -5.49
CA ARG A 235 22.60 12.47 -4.19
C ARG A 235 21.60 11.40 -3.76
N ALA A 236 20.88 10.84 -4.72
CA ALA A 236 19.96 9.75 -4.54
C ALA A 236 20.69 8.41 -4.29
N ASN A 237 21.77 8.13 -5.03
CA ASN A 237 22.62 6.95 -4.77
C ASN A 237 23.29 6.98 -3.39
N ARG A 238 23.78 8.15 -2.95
CA ARG A 238 24.32 8.36 -1.58
C ARG A 238 23.33 7.93 -0.49
N ASN A 239 22.02 8.10 -0.70
CA ASN A 239 21.03 7.63 0.28
C ASN A 239 21.01 6.10 0.40
N VAL A 240 21.11 5.38 -0.72
CA VAL A 240 21.20 3.91 -0.75
C VAL A 240 22.46 3.44 -0.02
N ASP A 241 23.59 4.11 -0.23
CA ASP A 241 24.84 3.79 0.47
C ASP A 241 24.76 4.00 1.98
N ILE A 242 24.01 5.00 2.45
CA ILE A 242 23.70 5.17 3.88
C ILE A 242 22.89 3.98 4.41
N LEU A 243 21.92 3.45 3.65
CA LEU A 243 21.21 2.22 4.05
C LEU A 243 22.18 1.04 4.16
N ARG A 244 23.02 0.80 3.15
CA ARG A 244 24.00 -0.31 3.10
C ARG A 244 24.94 -0.29 4.30
N ASN A 245 25.44 0.90 4.65
CA ASN A 245 26.31 1.11 5.79
C ASN A 245 25.60 0.75 7.11
N ILE A 246 24.39 1.27 7.34
CA ILE A 246 23.61 0.98 8.56
C ILE A 246 23.22 -0.51 8.63
N CYS A 247 22.80 -1.12 7.52
CA CYS A 247 22.46 -2.55 7.47
C CYS A 247 23.64 -3.43 7.90
N THR A 248 24.84 -3.10 7.43
CA THR A 248 26.09 -3.78 7.79
C THR A 248 26.46 -3.55 9.25
N GLU A 249 26.44 -2.30 9.71
CA GLU A 249 26.88 -1.89 11.06
C GLU A 249 25.94 -2.37 12.18
N GLN A 250 24.64 -2.48 11.88
CA GLN A 250 23.60 -2.97 12.79
C GLN A 250 23.28 -4.46 12.59
N ASN A 251 23.86 -5.11 11.57
CA ASN A 251 23.59 -6.50 11.20
C ASN A 251 22.08 -6.76 11.01
N ILE A 252 21.42 -5.90 10.23
CA ILE A 252 19.98 -5.99 9.95
C ILE A 252 19.70 -7.24 9.13
N LYS A 253 18.72 -8.04 9.58
CA LYS A 253 18.41 -9.34 8.96
C LYS A 253 17.66 -9.20 7.64
N TYR A 254 16.75 -8.23 7.54
CA TYR A 254 15.84 -8.07 6.41
C TYR A 254 16.20 -6.81 5.61
N PHE A 255 17.22 -6.94 4.76
CA PHE A 255 17.67 -5.90 3.84
C PHE A 255 17.58 -6.39 2.39
N TYR A 256 16.68 -5.80 1.62
CA TYR A 256 16.25 -6.29 0.30
C TYR A 256 16.84 -5.46 -0.86
N ASP A 257 18.17 -5.30 -0.86
CA ASP A 257 18.93 -4.45 -1.78
C ASP A 257 19.26 -5.12 -3.12
N ILE A 258 19.58 -4.30 -4.11
CA ILE A 258 20.21 -4.72 -5.36
C ILE A 258 21.74 -4.70 -5.20
N LYS A 259 22.41 -5.75 -5.69
CA LYS A 259 23.88 -5.90 -5.71
C LYS A 259 24.44 -5.59 -7.10
N ASP A 260 23.74 -5.99 -8.15
CA ASP A 260 24.04 -5.69 -9.56
C ASP A 260 22.96 -4.76 -10.16
N LEU A 261 23.28 -3.48 -10.29
CA LEU A 261 22.43 -2.45 -10.89
C LEU A 261 22.19 -2.65 -12.39
N GLY A 262 23.13 -3.29 -13.10
CA GLY A 262 23.03 -3.53 -14.54
C GLY A 262 22.06 -4.65 -14.91
N ASN A 263 21.75 -5.55 -13.97
CA ASN A 263 20.82 -6.65 -14.18
C ASN A 263 20.06 -7.01 -12.90
N PHE A 264 18.89 -6.39 -12.67
CA PHE A 264 18.07 -6.68 -11.49
C PHE A 264 17.73 -8.17 -11.32
N LYS A 265 17.66 -8.96 -12.41
CA LYS A 265 17.37 -10.40 -12.37
C LYS A 265 18.49 -11.24 -11.75
N ALA A 266 19.71 -10.69 -11.66
CA ALA A 266 20.82 -11.32 -10.94
C ALA A 266 20.72 -11.16 -9.40
N ASN A 267 19.68 -10.48 -8.90
CA ASN A 267 19.55 -10.10 -7.50
C ASN A 267 18.31 -10.78 -6.87
N PRO A 268 18.43 -12.03 -6.38
CA PRO A 268 17.30 -12.75 -5.77
C PRO A 268 16.79 -12.10 -4.47
N ASP A 269 17.63 -11.27 -3.85
CA ASP A 269 17.32 -10.54 -2.62
C ASP A 269 16.52 -9.25 -2.89
N TYR A 270 16.50 -8.73 -4.12
CA TYR A 270 15.75 -7.52 -4.46
C TYR A 270 14.28 -7.82 -4.71
N LYS A 271 13.36 -7.13 -4.01
CA LYS A 271 11.92 -7.48 -4.03
C LYS A 271 11.02 -6.47 -4.74
N GLY A 272 11.53 -5.30 -5.13
CA GLY A 272 10.74 -4.23 -5.75
C GLY A 272 10.03 -3.36 -4.70
N VAL A 273 8.82 -2.92 -5.01
CA VAL A 273 8.02 -1.99 -4.21
C VAL A 273 7.82 -2.48 -2.78
N CYS A 274 8.19 -1.62 -1.82
CA CYS A 274 8.30 -1.95 -0.40
C CYS A 274 7.06 -2.62 0.22
N HIS A 275 5.85 -2.13 -0.04
CA HIS A 275 4.62 -2.71 0.52
C HIS A 275 4.26 -4.09 -0.05
N VAL A 276 4.64 -4.37 -1.29
CA VAL A 276 4.43 -5.68 -1.92
C VAL A 276 5.51 -6.66 -1.46
N ALA A 277 6.75 -6.19 -1.31
CA ALA A 277 7.83 -6.95 -0.71
C ALA A 277 7.53 -7.36 0.75
N LEU A 278 6.97 -6.47 1.57
CA LEU A 278 6.50 -6.79 2.93
C LEU A 278 5.49 -7.96 2.94
N ALA A 279 4.52 -7.93 2.01
CA ALA A 279 3.53 -9.00 1.87
C ALA A 279 4.15 -10.31 1.37
N GLN A 280 4.94 -10.26 0.29
CA GLN A 280 5.53 -11.42 -0.36
C GLN A 280 6.58 -12.14 0.51
N GLU A 281 7.29 -11.41 1.36
CA GLU A 281 8.32 -11.95 2.27
C GLU A 281 7.79 -12.25 3.70
N GLY A 282 6.47 -12.24 3.90
CA GLY A 282 5.86 -12.72 5.15
C GLY A 282 5.96 -11.77 6.36
N HIS A 283 6.17 -10.48 6.11
CA HIS A 283 6.18 -9.43 7.15
C HIS A 283 4.79 -8.92 7.53
N CYS A 284 3.80 -9.08 6.66
CA CYS A 284 2.41 -8.70 6.93
C CYS A 284 1.65 -9.81 7.66
N ARG A 285 1.70 -9.84 9.00
CA ARG A 285 1.09 -10.89 9.83
C ARG A 285 -0.12 -10.38 10.63
N PRO A 286 -1.29 -11.07 10.59
CA PRO A 286 -2.51 -10.62 11.25
C PRO A 286 -2.34 -10.22 12.72
N GLY A 287 -3.00 -9.12 13.09
CA GLY A 287 -3.00 -8.53 14.42
C GLY A 287 -1.83 -7.59 14.71
N GLU A 288 -0.68 -7.73 14.05
CA GLU A 288 0.55 -6.98 14.38
C GLU A 288 0.46 -5.45 14.14
N ILE A 289 1.33 -4.70 14.83
CA ILE A 289 1.59 -3.27 14.60
C ILE A 289 2.76 -3.11 13.62
N LEU A 290 2.46 -2.70 12.39
CA LEU A 290 3.47 -2.42 11.36
C LEU A 290 3.57 -0.92 11.11
N LEU A 291 4.71 -0.32 11.49
CA LEU A 291 4.99 1.08 11.21
C LEU A 291 5.95 1.20 10.03
N GLY A 292 5.86 2.28 9.27
CA GLY A 292 6.73 2.49 8.11
C GLY A 292 6.96 3.94 7.79
N THR A 293 8.12 4.26 7.22
CA THR A 293 8.44 5.63 6.78
C THR A 293 7.82 6.00 5.43
N ASP A 294 6.90 5.20 4.89
CA ASP A 294 6.05 5.60 3.76
C ASP A 294 4.59 5.77 4.16
N SER A 295 3.96 6.75 3.54
CA SER A 295 2.53 7.07 3.65
C SER A 295 1.56 5.90 3.38
N HIS A 296 1.87 5.01 2.43
CA HIS A 296 0.99 3.88 2.05
C HIS A 296 1.25 2.61 2.87
N THR A 297 1.97 2.70 4.00
CA THR A 297 2.15 1.57 4.93
C THR A 297 0.81 0.95 5.37
N CYS A 298 -0.28 1.73 5.35
CA CYS A 298 -1.66 1.26 5.53
C CYS A 298 -2.07 0.09 4.61
N THR A 299 -1.37 -0.17 3.49
CA THR A 299 -1.53 -1.36 2.64
C THR A 299 -1.52 -2.67 3.43
N ALA A 300 -0.65 -2.78 4.43
CA ALA A 300 -0.53 -3.99 5.25
C ALA A 300 -1.78 -4.27 6.10
N GLY A 301 -2.66 -3.28 6.28
CA GLY A 301 -3.99 -3.41 6.85
C GLY A 301 -4.89 -4.46 6.18
N ALA A 302 -4.63 -4.79 4.91
CA ALA A 302 -5.30 -5.88 4.19
C ALA A 302 -5.15 -7.26 4.85
N PHE A 303 -4.09 -7.44 5.66
CA PHE A 303 -3.80 -8.65 6.42
C PHE A 303 -4.41 -8.62 7.83
N GLY A 304 -5.24 -7.63 8.15
CA GLY A 304 -5.78 -7.43 9.50
C GLY A 304 -4.73 -6.93 10.49
N GLN A 305 -3.84 -6.03 10.04
CA GLN A 305 -2.83 -5.34 10.87
C GLN A 305 -3.24 -3.90 11.18
N PHE A 306 -2.65 -3.31 12.23
CA PHE A 306 -2.63 -1.87 12.36
C PHE A 306 -1.38 -1.34 11.67
N ALA A 307 -1.56 -0.67 10.53
CA ALA A 307 -0.46 -0.21 9.71
C ALA A 307 -0.58 1.29 9.35
N THR A 308 0.46 2.07 9.62
CA THR A 308 0.45 3.53 9.38
C THR A 308 1.82 4.03 8.96
N GLY A 309 1.82 5.01 8.06
CA GLY A 309 2.99 5.85 7.84
C GLY A 309 3.33 6.66 9.08
N ILE A 310 4.63 6.86 9.34
CA ILE A 310 5.18 7.68 10.42
C ILE A 310 6.33 8.56 9.91
N GLY A 311 6.69 9.62 10.64
CA GLY A 311 7.77 10.52 10.26
C GLY A 311 9.18 9.96 10.55
N ASN A 312 10.21 10.60 10.01
CA ASN A 312 11.61 10.22 10.28
C ASN A 312 11.96 10.30 11.78
N THR A 313 11.40 11.27 12.51
CA THR A 313 11.58 11.41 13.96
C THR A 313 10.99 10.23 14.72
N ASP A 314 9.74 9.87 14.40
CA ASP A 314 9.06 8.71 14.99
C ASP A 314 9.83 7.42 14.69
N ALA A 315 10.29 7.24 13.45
CA ALA A 315 11.07 6.08 13.04
C ALA A 315 12.44 6.03 13.76
N GLY A 316 13.13 7.16 13.93
CA GLY A 316 14.34 7.26 14.73
C GLY A 316 14.12 6.88 16.20
N PHE A 317 12.97 7.25 16.77
CA PHE A 317 12.56 6.88 18.12
C PHE A 317 12.21 5.38 18.23
N VAL A 318 11.49 4.82 17.26
CA VAL A 318 11.18 3.39 17.19
C VAL A 318 12.48 2.57 17.05
N LEU A 319 13.42 3.01 16.20
CA LEU A 319 14.73 2.37 16.03
C LEU A 319 15.47 2.19 17.36
N GLY A 320 15.39 3.16 18.28
CA GLY A 320 16.03 3.08 19.59
C GLY A 320 15.22 2.39 20.70
N THR A 321 13.89 2.29 20.58
CA THR A 321 13.02 1.87 21.70
C THR A 321 12.08 0.69 21.42
N GLY A 322 11.81 0.37 20.15
CA GLY A 322 10.77 -0.57 19.75
C GLY A 322 9.35 -0.13 20.09
N LYS A 323 9.14 1.15 20.42
CA LYS A 323 7.86 1.69 20.86
C LYS A 323 7.51 3.00 20.14
N LEU A 324 6.23 3.34 20.08
CA LEU A 324 5.76 4.68 19.67
C LEU A 324 4.52 5.09 20.47
N LEU A 325 4.33 6.39 20.70
CA LEU A 325 3.11 6.93 21.27
C LEU A 325 2.09 7.16 20.15
N LEU A 326 0.98 6.42 20.18
CA LEU A 326 -0.10 6.53 19.18
C LEU A 326 -1.40 6.99 19.83
N LYS A 327 -2.13 7.86 19.14
CA LYS A 327 -3.52 8.18 19.47
C LYS A 327 -4.45 7.14 18.85
N VAL A 328 -5.30 6.51 19.65
CA VAL A 328 -6.28 5.52 19.21
C VAL A 328 -7.30 6.21 18.28
N PRO A 329 -7.41 5.80 17.00
CA PRO A 329 -8.35 6.44 16.09
C PRO A 329 -9.76 5.84 16.22
N PRO A 330 -10.83 6.63 16.07
CA PRO A 330 -12.17 6.09 15.88
C PRO A 330 -12.26 5.37 14.52
N THR A 331 -13.14 4.38 14.40
CA THR A 331 -13.25 3.55 13.19
C THR A 331 -14.50 3.89 12.39
N LEU A 332 -14.35 4.18 11.10
CA LEU A 332 -15.41 4.16 10.09
C LEU A 332 -15.54 2.73 9.55
N ARG A 333 -16.76 2.25 9.34
CA ARG A 333 -17.00 0.92 8.76
C ARG A 333 -17.62 1.01 7.38
N PHE A 334 -17.12 0.22 6.45
CA PHE A 334 -17.59 0.14 5.07
C PHE A 334 -18.04 -1.29 4.80
N VAL A 335 -19.36 -1.49 4.74
CA VAL A 335 -20.00 -2.78 4.45
C VAL A 335 -20.26 -2.84 2.94
N MET A 336 -19.66 -3.83 2.28
CA MET A 336 -19.67 -3.98 0.82
C MET A 336 -20.23 -5.36 0.49
N ASP A 337 -21.49 -5.40 0.08
CA ASP A 337 -22.24 -6.62 -0.16
C ASP A 337 -22.70 -6.70 -1.63
N GLY A 338 -22.94 -7.93 -2.09
CA GLY A 338 -23.33 -8.21 -3.48
C GLY A 338 -22.20 -8.81 -4.33
N GLU A 339 -22.58 -9.34 -5.49
CA GLU A 339 -21.66 -9.88 -6.48
C GLU A 339 -20.98 -8.73 -7.23
N MET A 340 -19.65 -8.76 -7.33
CA MET A 340 -18.88 -7.74 -8.06
C MET A 340 -18.96 -8.03 -9.57
N PRO A 341 -19.53 -7.13 -10.40
CA PRO A 341 -19.59 -7.32 -11.85
C PRO A 341 -18.18 -7.45 -12.46
N GLU A 342 -18.04 -8.26 -13.52
CA GLU A 342 -16.73 -8.58 -14.14
C GLU A 342 -15.97 -7.35 -14.69
N TYR A 343 -16.67 -6.23 -14.90
CA TYR A 343 -16.11 -4.96 -15.36
C TYR A 343 -15.63 -4.04 -14.23
N LEU A 344 -15.85 -4.39 -12.96
CA LEU A 344 -15.30 -3.69 -11.80
C LEU A 344 -14.06 -4.40 -11.26
N LEU A 345 -13.21 -3.62 -10.60
CA LEU A 345 -12.13 -4.13 -9.76
C LEU A 345 -12.32 -3.60 -8.33
N ALA A 346 -11.59 -4.17 -7.37
CA ALA A 346 -11.43 -3.59 -6.03
C ALA A 346 -11.04 -2.11 -6.07
N LYS A 347 -10.51 -1.65 -7.20
CA LYS A 347 -10.18 -0.27 -7.43
C LYS A 347 -11.36 0.68 -7.48
N ASP A 348 -12.40 0.32 -8.21
CA ASP A 348 -13.62 1.11 -8.35
C ASP A 348 -14.35 1.21 -6.99
N LEU A 349 -14.23 0.16 -6.17
CA LEU A 349 -14.79 0.10 -4.81
C LEU A 349 -14.22 1.21 -3.91
N ILE A 350 -12.89 1.33 -3.81
CA ILE A 350 -12.27 2.36 -2.96
C ILE A 350 -12.41 3.77 -3.55
N LEU A 351 -12.59 3.90 -4.87
CA LEU A 351 -12.94 5.18 -5.51
C LEU A 351 -14.34 5.64 -5.14
N GLN A 352 -15.32 4.74 -5.17
CA GLN A 352 -16.68 5.06 -4.75
C GLN A 352 -16.69 5.55 -3.30
N ILE A 353 -15.91 4.90 -2.43
CA ILE A 353 -15.76 5.30 -1.02
C ILE A 353 -15.10 6.68 -0.91
N ILE A 354 -13.99 6.94 -1.60
CA ILE A 354 -13.30 8.25 -1.55
C ILE A 354 -14.15 9.36 -2.18
N GLY A 355 -14.94 9.05 -3.20
CA GLY A 355 -15.91 9.98 -3.80
C GLY A 355 -17.02 10.36 -2.83
N GLU A 356 -17.55 9.39 -2.09
CA GLU A 356 -18.60 9.58 -1.08
C GLU A 356 -18.10 10.38 0.15
N ILE A 357 -16.92 10.03 0.69
CA ILE A 357 -16.42 10.62 1.95
C ILE A 357 -15.47 11.81 1.75
N SER A 358 -15.06 12.09 0.51
CA SER A 358 -13.97 13.01 0.12
C SER A 358 -12.57 12.62 0.60
N VAL A 359 -11.55 13.30 0.06
CA VAL A 359 -10.12 13.12 0.41
C VAL A 359 -9.77 13.43 1.88
N ALA A 360 -10.72 13.96 2.66
CA ALA A 360 -10.54 14.26 4.08
C ALA A 360 -11.53 13.49 5.01
N GLY A 361 -12.46 12.70 4.47
CA GLY A 361 -13.52 12.06 5.26
C GLY A 361 -13.00 11.15 6.36
N ALA A 362 -11.91 10.42 6.09
CA ALA A 362 -11.28 9.52 7.03
C ALA A 362 -10.16 10.17 7.87
N THR A 363 -9.97 11.50 7.82
CA THR A 363 -8.91 12.21 8.58
C THR A 363 -8.88 11.79 10.06
N TYR A 364 -7.74 11.22 10.49
CA TYR A 364 -7.47 10.62 11.82
C TYR A 364 -8.34 9.42 12.22
N LYS A 365 -9.01 8.76 11.28
CA LYS A 365 -9.88 7.60 11.51
C LYS A 365 -9.26 6.33 10.95
N ALA A 366 -9.62 5.18 11.51
CA ALA A 366 -9.43 3.89 10.84
C ALA A 366 -10.58 3.62 9.87
N MET A 367 -10.33 2.87 8.80
CA MET A 367 -11.34 2.42 7.84
C MET A 367 -11.40 0.88 7.88
N GLU A 368 -12.50 0.31 8.36
CA GLU A 368 -12.73 -1.13 8.46
C GLU A 368 -13.65 -1.59 7.32
N PHE A 369 -13.12 -2.43 6.43
CA PHE A 369 -13.84 -2.95 5.26
C PHE A 369 -14.34 -4.38 5.55
N VAL A 370 -15.63 -4.62 5.34
CA VAL A 370 -16.31 -5.91 5.59
C VAL A 370 -17.41 -6.14 4.55
N GLY A 371 -18.02 -7.33 4.56
CA GLY A 371 -19.16 -7.69 3.70
C GLY A 371 -18.80 -8.73 2.65
N THR A 372 -19.81 -9.31 2.01
CA THR A 372 -19.65 -10.49 1.15
C THR A 372 -18.72 -10.24 -0.03
N THR A 373 -18.68 -9.00 -0.54
CA THR A 373 -17.75 -8.65 -1.61
C THR A 373 -16.31 -8.68 -1.10
N VAL A 374 -16.01 -8.08 0.06
CA VAL A 374 -14.66 -8.04 0.64
C VAL A 374 -14.14 -9.46 0.94
N GLU A 375 -15.00 -10.34 1.43
CA GLU A 375 -14.69 -11.75 1.65
C GLU A 375 -14.28 -12.46 0.34
N SER A 376 -14.92 -12.11 -0.79
CA SER A 376 -14.60 -12.67 -2.12
C SER A 376 -13.32 -12.14 -2.77
N LEU A 377 -12.80 -10.99 -2.33
CA LEU A 377 -11.60 -10.37 -2.90
C LEU A 377 -10.33 -11.18 -2.60
N THR A 378 -9.38 -11.19 -3.54
CA THR A 378 -8.03 -11.72 -3.28
C THR A 378 -7.24 -10.82 -2.32
N MET A 379 -6.07 -11.27 -1.86
CA MET A 379 -5.24 -10.44 -0.95
C MET A 379 -4.73 -9.17 -1.61
N GLU A 380 -4.44 -9.23 -2.91
CA GLU A 380 -4.02 -8.10 -3.75
C GLU A 380 -5.14 -7.06 -3.83
N GLU A 381 -6.37 -7.50 -4.12
CA GLU A 381 -7.55 -6.65 -4.15
C GLU A 381 -7.85 -6.00 -2.79
N ARG A 382 -7.60 -6.71 -1.68
CA ARG A 382 -7.67 -6.14 -0.32
C ARG A 382 -6.53 -5.14 -0.08
N MET A 383 -5.33 -5.41 -0.58
CA MET A 383 -4.21 -4.47 -0.55
C MET A 383 -4.56 -3.19 -1.32
N THR A 384 -5.27 -3.25 -2.45
CA THR A 384 -5.80 -2.08 -3.16
C THR A 384 -6.66 -1.19 -2.24
N LEU A 385 -7.64 -1.79 -1.55
CA LEU A 385 -8.55 -1.07 -0.66
C LEU A 385 -7.77 -0.36 0.45
N CYS A 386 -6.90 -1.10 1.14
CA CYS A 386 -6.15 -0.59 2.29
C CYS A 386 -5.03 0.38 1.91
N ASN A 387 -4.41 0.23 0.74
CA ASN A 387 -3.35 1.10 0.24
C ASN A 387 -3.85 2.55 0.08
N MET A 388 -5.03 2.72 -0.52
CA MET A 388 -5.60 4.03 -0.81
C MET A 388 -6.21 4.76 0.40
N VAL A 389 -6.29 4.13 1.58
CA VAL A 389 -6.90 4.72 2.78
C VAL A 389 -6.27 6.06 3.15
N VAL A 390 -4.96 6.23 2.92
CA VAL A 390 -4.27 7.50 3.17
C VAL A 390 -4.76 8.64 2.26
N GLU A 391 -5.27 8.35 1.06
CA GLU A 391 -5.82 9.36 0.13
C GLU A 391 -7.23 9.84 0.55
N ALA A 392 -7.87 9.19 1.53
CA ALA A 392 -9.05 9.68 2.26
C ALA A 392 -8.70 10.43 3.57
N GLY A 393 -7.40 10.59 3.86
CA GLY A 393 -6.88 11.05 5.16
C GLY A 393 -6.87 9.97 6.25
N GLY A 394 -7.19 8.72 5.90
CA GLY A 394 -7.29 7.61 6.84
C GLY A 394 -5.96 7.25 7.49
N LYS A 395 -6.01 6.97 8.80
CA LYS A 395 -4.84 6.61 9.62
C LYS A 395 -4.39 5.16 9.37
N ASN A 396 -5.35 4.27 9.13
CA ASN A 396 -5.15 2.83 8.92
C ASN A 396 -6.35 2.26 8.17
N GLY A 397 -6.14 1.32 7.25
CA GLY A 397 -7.19 0.46 6.70
C GLY A 397 -7.16 -0.90 7.40
N VAL A 398 -8.29 -1.59 7.54
CA VAL A 398 -8.30 -2.99 8.00
C VAL A 398 -9.31 -3.83 7.22
N VAL A 399 -8.88 -5.03 6.85
CA VAL A 399 -9.75 -6.13 6.42
C VAL A 399 -9.59 -7.27 7.43
N PRO A 400 -10.67 -7.90 7.93
CA PRO A 400 -10.58 -9.09 8.77
C PRO A 400 -9.79 -10.22 8.08
N ALA A 401 -8.83 -10.81 8.78
CA ALA A 401 -8.06 -11.93 8.26
C ALA A 401 -8.94 -13.20 8.20
N ASP A 402 -8.96 -13.87 7.05
CA ASP A 402 -9.76 -15.06 6.79
C ASP A 402 -8.95 -16.14 6.07
N ASN A 403 -9.63 -17.15 5.50
CA ASN A 403 -8.97 -18.24 4.77
C ASN A 403 -8.17 -17.76 3.54
N THR A 404 -8.55 -16.66 2.90
CA THR A 404 -7.78 -16.05 1.81
C THR A 404 -6.47 -15.46 2.34
N THR A 405 -6.51 -14.81 3.51
CA THR A 405 -5.31 -14.31 4.21
C THR A 405 -4.40 -15.44 4.69
N TYR A 406 -4.95 -16.48 5.33
CA TYR A 406 -4.14 -17.59 5.84
C TYR A 406 -3.46 -18.37 4.71
N LYS A 407 -4.20 -18.67 3.63
CA LYS A 407 -3.65 -19.35 2.46
C LYS A 407 -2.57 -18.52 1.76
N TYR A 408 -2.67 -17.19 1.78
CA TYR A 408 -1.61 -16.33 1.26
C TYR A 408 -0.35 -16.40 2.12
N LEU A 409 -0.46 -16.56 3.45
CA LEU A 409 0.68 -16.54 4.37
C LEU A 409 1.34 -17.91 4.61
N GLU A 410 0.65 -19.01 4.29
CA GLU A 410 1.07 -20.40 4.55
C GLU A 410 2.50 -20.72 4.06
N ASP A 411 2.91 -20.19 2.90
CA ASP A 411 4.24 -20.40 2.31
C ASP A 411 5.24 -19.25 2.55
N LYS A 412 4.80 -18.15 3.19
CA LYS A 412 5.60 -16.91 3.32
C LYS A 412 6.15 -16.67 4.72
N THR A 413 5.54 -17.22 5.76
CA THR A 413 6.02 -17.02 7.13
C THR A 413 5.81 -18.25 8.02
N THR A 414 6.78 -18.49 8.90
CA THR A 414 6.72 -19.52 9.94
C THR A 414 6.64 -18.91 11.35
N LEU A 415 6.60 -17.57 11.45
CA LEU A 415 6.46 -16.87 12.72
C LEU A 415 4.99 -16.93 13.18
N PRO A 416 4.74 -17.18 14.48
CA PRO A 416 3.38 -17.21 15.02
C PRO A 416 2.76 -15.80 15.00
N TYR A 417 1.45 -15.74 14.76
CA TYR A 417 0.66 -14.51 14.79
C TYR A 417 -0.75 -14.80 15.33
N GLU A 418 -1.43 -13.77 15.84
CA GLU A 418 -2.76 -13.89 16.44
C GLU A 418 -3.74 -12.93 15.75
N PRO A 419 -4.59 -13.43 14.84
CA PRO A 419 -5.64 -12.64 14.21
C PRO A 419 -6.64 -12.09 15.25
N VAL A 420 -7.07 -10.84 15.08
CA VAL A 420 -8.07 -10.20 15.95
C VAL A 420 -9.24 -9.66 15.13
N TYR A 421 -10.43 -9.71 15.72
CA TYR A 421 -11.71 -9.39 15.08
C TYR A 421 -12.50 -8.40 15.92
N SER A 422 -13.24 -7.49 15.29
CA SER A 422 -14.19 -6.61 15.97
C SER A 422 -15.19 -7.43 16.79
N ASP A 423 -15.48 -7.00 18.01
CA ASP A 423 -16.55 -7.61 18.82
C ASP A 423 -17.92 -7.38 18.17
N GLY A 424 -18.86 -8.32 18.35
CA GLY A 424 -20.25 -8.14 17.90
C GLY A 424 -21.02 -6.98 18.57
N GLN A 425 -20.40 -6.29 19.53
CA GLN A 425 -20.90 -5.08 20.19
C GLN A 425 -19.89 -3.92 20.10
N ALA A 426 -18.96 -3.98 19.13
CA ALA A 426 -18.05 -2.88 18.81
C ALA A 426 -18.81 -1.65 18.30
N ARG A 427 -18.26 -0.46 18.58
CA ARG A 427 -18.86 0.81 18.17
C ARG A 427 -18.05 1.46 17.07
N PHE A 428 -18.70 1.66 15.93
CA PHE A 428 -18.14 2.41 14.80
C PHE A 428 -18.64 3.86 14.86
N LEU A 429 -17.82 4.81 14.43
CA LEU A 429 -18.18 6.23 14.37
C LEU A 429 -19.31 6.46 13.36
N GLN A 430 -19.23 5.76 12.23
CA GLN A 430 -20.24 5.72 11.17
C GLN A 430 -20.09 4.41 10.39
N GLU A 431 -21.20 3.87 9.90
CA GLU A 431 -21.26 2.69 9.03
C GLU A 431 -21.85 3.11 7.68
N TYR A 432 -21.13 2.83 6.59
CA TYR A 432 -21.56 3.03 5.20
C TYR A 432 -21.87 1.67 4.58
N LYS A 433 -22.88 1.61 3.70
CA LYS A 433 -23.32 0.36 3.04
C LYS A 433 -23.37 0.54 1.55
N PHE A 434 -22.72 -0.36 0.81
CA PHE A 434 -22.65 -0.34 -0.64
C PHE A 434 -23.17 -1.67 -1.19
N ASP A 435 -24.08 -1.58 -2.16
CA ASP A 435 -24.51 -2.69 -2.99
C ASP A 435 -23.66 -2.70 -4.25
N ILE A 436 -22.69 -3.61 -4.30
CA ILE A 436 -21.63 -3.59 -5.32
C ILE A 436 -22.16 -4.00 -6.70
N SER A 437 -23.28 -4.74 -6.75
CA SER A 437 -23.95 -5.13 -8.00
C SER A 437 -24.47 -3.93 -8.82
N LYS A 438 -24.57 -2.74 -8.19
CA LYS A 438 -25.09 -1.50 -8.79
C LYS A 438 -24.01 -0.46 -9.10
N LEU A 439 -22.74 -0.74 -8.83
CA LEU A 439 -21.66 0.19 -9.13
C LEU A 439 -21.28 0.15 -10.61
N GLU A 440 -21.01 1.32 -11.18
CA GLU A 440 -20.42 1.47 -12.51
C GLU A 440 -18.91 1.76 -12.41
N PRO A 441 -18.10 1.46 -13.44
CA PRO A 441 -16.67 1.78 -13.44
C PRO A 441 -16.43 3.28 -13.21
N LEU A 442 -15.52 3.62 -12.29
CA LEU A 442 -15.26 5.01 -11.93
C LEU A 442 -13.94 5.49 -12.51
N VAL A 443 -14.00 6.52 -13.35
CA VAL A 443 -12.80 7.29 -13.72
C VAL A 443 -12.45 8.26 -12.60
N ALA A 444 -11.88 7.70 -11.55
CA ALA A 444 -11.18 8.42 -10.51
C ALA A 444 -9.87 7.68 -10.17
N LYS A 445 -9.02 8.33 -9.38
CA LYS A 445 -7.63 7.96 -9.13
C LYS A 445 -7.34 6.48 -8.65
N VAL A 446 -6.87 5.52 -9.49
CA VAL A 446 -5.76 4.47 -9.29
C VAL A 446 -5.59 3.45 -8.14
N SER A 447 -5.02 2.22 -8.23
CA SER A 447 -4.75 1.14 -9.25
C SER A 447 -4.56 -0.26 -8.56
N ASP A 448 -4.29 -1.39 -9.25
CA ASP A 448 -3.96 -2.71 -8.61
C ASP A 448 -3.07 -3.69 -9.44
N ALA A 449 -3.39 -4.98 -9.61
CA ALA A 449 -2.48 -6.10 -9.91
C ALA A 449 -2.97 -7.00 -11.05
N LYS A 450 -4.29 -7.20 -11.13
CA LYS A 450 -4.96 -7.74 -12.31
C LYS A 450 -4.70 -6.85 -13.54
N ASP A 451 -4.20 -5.63 -13.32
CA ASP A 451 -3.92 -4.55 -14.26
C ASP A 451 -3.24 -4.96 -15.55
N PHE A 452 -2.14 -5.72 -15.53
CA PHE A 452 -1.50 -6.16 -16.77
C PHE A 452 -2.36 -7.19 -17.52
N MET A 453 -3.04 -8.11 -16.83
CA MET A 453 -3.96 -9.06 -17.46
C MET A 453 -5.21 -8.35 -18.01
N ALA A 454 -5.73 -7.35 -17.30
CA ALA A 454 -6.86 -6.51 -17.65
C ALA A 454 -6.56 -5.65 -18.88
N ALA A 455 -5.41 -4.97 -18.88
CA ALA A 455 -4.90 -4.23 -20.04
C ALA A 455 -4.65 -5.15 -21.23
N ALA A 456 -4.02 -6.31 -21.02
CA ALA A 456 -3.79 -7.29 -22.08
C ALA A 456 -5.11 -7.82 -22.68
N LYS A 457 -6.16 -8.05 -21.87
CA LYS A 457 -7.51 -8.37 -22.38
C LYS A 457 -8.06 -7.27 -23.29
N VAL A 458 -7.95 -6.00 -22.90
CA VAL A 458 -8.41 -4.86 -23.72
C VAL A 458 -7.62 -4.74 -25.02
N PHE A 459 -6.30 -4.86 -24.97
CA PHE A 459 -5.45 -4.84 -26.18
C PHE A 459 -5.74 -6.01 -27.11
N LEU A 460 -5.92 -7.22 -26.56
CA LEU A 460 -6.26 -8.44 -27.30
C LEU A 460 -7.64 -8.34 -27.97
N ALA A 461 -8.66 -7.86 -27.26
CA ALA A 461 -10.01 -7.68 -27.79
C ALA A 461 -10.08 -6.57 -28.85
N SER A 462 -9.31 -5.49 -28.65
CA SER A 462 -9.21 -4.36 -29.58
C SER A 462 -8.49 -4.72 -30.89
N GLY A 463 -7.38 -5.45 -30.81
CA GLY A 463 -6.48 -5.74 -31.94
C GLY A 463 -5.77 -4.51 -32.53
N LYS A 464 -5.89 -3.34 -31.90
CA LYS A 464 -5.31 -2.06 -32.36
C LYS A 464 -3.98 -1.77 -31.66
N LYS A 465 -3.15 -0.93 -32.30
CA LYS A 465 -1.96 -0.35 -31.69
C LYS A 465 -2.33 0.82 -30.77
N VAL A 466 -1.55 1.05 -29.71
CA VAL A 466 -1.64 2.26 -28.88
C VAL A 466 -1.26 3.50 -29.71
N LYS A 467 -1.90 4.64 -29.43
CA LYS A 467 -1.64 5.92 -30.14
C LYS A 467 -0.65 6.84 -29.42
N VAL A 468 -0.18 6.42 -28.26
CA VAL A 468 0.38 7.26 -27.20
C VAL A 468 1.37 6.42 -26.38
N PRO A 469 2.51 6.99 -25.94
CA PRO A 469 3.50 6.29 -25.12
C PRO A 469 2.87 5.59 -23.91
N THR A 470 3.04 4.27 -23.84
CA THR A 470 2.39 3.41 -22.84
C THR A 470 3.46 2.62 -22.09
N PHE A 471 3.81 3.14 -20.92
CA PHE A 471 4.87 2.67 -20.04
C PHE A 471 4.35 1.58 -19.11
N LEU A 472 5.15 0.52 -18.89
CA LEU A 472 4.78 -0.64 -18.09
C LEU A 472 5.79 -0.83 -16.94
N VAL A 473 5.36 -0.69 -15.69
CA VAL A 473 6.18 -0.64 -14.46
C VAL A 473 5.69 -1.68 -13.44
N PRO A 474 6.11 -2.96 -13.53
CA PRO A 474 5.74 -3.98 -12.55
C PRO A 474 6.19 -3.61 -11.14
N ALA A 475 5.42 -3.95 -10.10
CA ALA A 475 5.78 -3.61 -8.72
C ALA A 475 6.87 -4.52 -8.13
N THR A 476 6.96 -5.79 -8.56
CA THR A 476 7.95 -6.75 -8.04
C THR A 476 8.62 -7.56 -9.14
N GLN A 477 9.75 -8.20 -8.83
CA GLN A 477 10.39 -9.15 -9.74
C GLN A 477 9.45 -10.28 -10.16
N LYS A 478 8.57 -10.72 -9.25
CA LYS A 478 7.59 -11.76 -9.57
C LYS A 478 6.58 -11.25 -10.60
N VAL A 479 6.02 -10.05 -10.44
CA VAL A 479 5.14 -9.42 -11.45
C VAL A 479 5.85 -9.35 -12.80
N TRP A 480 7.12 -8.93 -12.81
CA TRP A 480 7.93 -8.86 -14.02
C TRP A 480 8.00 -10.23 -14.70
N ILE A 481 8.37 -11.30 -13.97
CA ILE A 481 8.44 -12.67 -14.52
C ILE A 481 7.07 -13.15 -15.02
N ASP A 482 6.00 -12.88 -14.26
CA ASP A 482 4.63 -13.28 -14.60
C ASP A 482 4.19 -12.67 -15.96
N ILE A 483 4.53 -11.41 -16.26
CA ILE A 483 4.23 -10.73 -17.54
C ILE A 483 4.83 -11.48 -18.76
N TYR A 484 6.01 -12.08 -18.61
CA TYR A 484 6.71 -12.78 -19.68
C TYR A 484 6.39 -14.28 -19.76
N SER A 485 5.81 -14.87 -18.73
CA SER A 485 5.66 -16.33 -18.59
C SER A 485 4.22 -16.82 -18.50
N LEU A 486 3.28 -16.02 -18.00
CA LEU A 486 1.88 -16.42 -17.89
C LEU A 486 1.11 -16.13 -19.19
N PRO A 487 0.46 -17.14 -19.81
CA PRO A 487 -0.40 -16.92 -20.95
C PRO A 487 -1.72 -16.25 -20.52
N VAL A 488 -2.20 -15.30 -21.31
CA VAL A 488 -3.50 -14.65 -21.09
C VAL A 488 -4.63 -15.59 -21.51
N PRO A 489 -5.64 -15.87 -20.66
CA PRO A 489 -6.80 -16.67 -21.06
C PRO A 489 -7.47 -16.14 -22.32
N GLY A 490 -7.72 -17.02 -23.29
CA GLY A 490 -8.32 -16.65 -24.58
C GLY A 490 -7.34 -16.14 -25.65
N SER A 491 -6.07 -15.88 -25.33
CA SER A 491 -5.10 -15.29 -26.28
C SER A 491 -4.49 -16.27 -27.30
N GLY A 492 -4.88 -17.54 -27.27
CA GLY A 492 -4.17 -18.60 -28.02
C GLY A 492 -2.81 -18.99 -27.42
N GLY A 493 -2.54 -18.62 -26.16
CA GLY A 493 -1.30 -18.94 -25.44
C GLY A 493 -0.27 -17.82 -25.41
N LYS A 494 -0.58 -16.64 -25.97
CA LYS A 494 0.27 -15.44 -25.86
C LYS A 494 0.35 -14.94 -24.41
N THR A 495 1.53 -14.51 -24.00
CA THR A 495 1.78 -13.87 -22.70
C THR A 495 1.45 -12.38 -22.74
N CYS A 496 1.35 -11.74 -21.57
CA CYS A 496 1.13 -10.30 -21.48
C CYS A 496 2.19 -9.51 -22.27
N SER A 497 3.47 -9.85 -22.13
CA SER A 497 4.55 -9.18 -22.88
C SER A 497 4.34 -9.22 -24.39
N GLN A 498 3.93 -10.36 -24.93
CA GLN A 498 3.70 -10.51 -26.37
C GLN A 498 2.52 -9.66 -26.83
N ILE A 499 1.43 -9.61 -26.06
CA ILE A 499 0.26 -8.77 -26.35
C ILE A 499 0.63 -7.28 -26.26
N PHE A 500 1.48 -6.88 -25.30
CA PHE A 500 1.94 -5.50 -25.17
C PHE A 500 2.86 -5.05 -26.31
N GLU A 501 3.79 -5.91 -26.73
CA GLU A 501 4.64 -5.68 -27.91
C GLU A 501 3.79 -5.62 -29.20
N GLU A 502 2.82 -6.52 -29.33
CA GLU A 502 1.82 -6.51 -30.41
C GLU A 502 0.91 -5.26 -30.37
N ALA A 503 0.63 -4.68 -29.20
CA ALA A 503 -0.06 -3.41 -29.06
C ALA A 503 0.85 -2.18 -29.27
N GLY A 504 2.18 -2.34 -29.22
CA GLY A 504 3.15 -1.25 -29.35
C GLY A 504 3.40 -0.46 -28.06
N CYS A 505 3.18 -1.07 -26.90
CA CYS A 505 3.59 -0.53 -25.60
C CYS A 505 5.12 -0.58 -25.43
N ASP A 506 5.66 0.21 -24.52
CA ASP A 506 7.08 0.14 -24.14
C ASP A 506 7.38 -1.17 -23.38
N THR A 507 8.62 -1.65 -23.47
CA THR A 507 9.08 -2.85 -22.77
C THR A 507 8.92 -2.70 -21.25
N PRO A 508 8.35 -3.71 -20.54
CA PRO A 508 8.25 -3.73 -19.09
C PRO A 508 9.55 -3.39 -18.34
N ALA A 509 9.53 -2.28 -17.61
CA ALA A 509 10.66 -1.73 -16.87
C ALA A 509 11.08 -2.60 -15.68
N SER A 510 12.27 -2.33 -15.15
CA SER A 510 12.71 -2.86 -13.85
C SER A 510 11.70 -2.48 -12.75
N PRO A 511 11.34 -3.39 -11.83
CA PRO A 511 10.38 -3.09 -10.78
C PRO A 511 10.85 -1.98 -9.83
N SER A 512 10.09 -0.90 -9.66
CA SER A 512 10.46 0.23 -8.79
C SER A 512 9.27 1.15 -8.47
N CYS A 513 9.33 1.81 -7.32
CA CYS A 513 8.36 2.84 -6.93
C CYS A 513 8.59 4.21 -7.62
N GLY A 514 9.71 4.41 -8.35
CA GLY A 514 10.14 5.71 -8.89
C GLY A 514 9.09 6.43 -9.74
N ALA A 515 8.38 5.69 -10.60
CA ALA A 515 7.30 6.22 -11.45
C ALA A 515 6.11 6.81 -10.65
N CYS A 516 5.96 6.43 -9.38
CA CYS A 516 4.90 6.93 -8.50
C CYS A 516 5.24 8.24 -7.78
N LEU A 517 6.51 8.67 -7.79
CA LEU A 517 7.02 9.80 -6.99
C LEU A 517 7.67 10.92 -7.81
N GLY A 518 8.00 10.69 -9.09
CA GLY A 518 8.50 11.75 -9.98
C GLY A 518 9.89 12.25 -9.61
N GLY A 519 10.78 11.32 -9.26
CA GLY A 519 12.13 11.55 -8.71
C GLY A 519 13.14 12.24 -9.63
N PRO A 520 14.44 11.88 -9.60
CA PRO A 520 15.47 12.42 -10.50
C PRO A 520 15.07 12.37 -11.98
N ARG A 521 15.65 13.24 -12.82
CA ARG A 521 15.21 13.45 -14.23
C ARG A 521 15.21 12.20 -15.11
N ASP A 522 16.05 11.22 -14.78
CA ASP A 522 16.20 9.94 -15.45
C ASP A 522 15.27 8.83 -14.92
N THR A 523 14.45 9.12 -13.90
CA THR A 523 13.44 8.19 -13.37
C THR A 523 12.52 7.73 -14.49
N TYR A 524 12.35 6.41 -14.64
CA TYR A 524 11.53 5.84 -15.69
C TYR A 524 10.09 6.37 -15.65
N ALA A 525 9.54 6.65 -16.83
CA ALA A 525 8.22 7.26 -17.05
C ALA A 525 7.97 8.62 -16.37
N ARG A 526 9.00 9.32 -15.88
CA ARG A 526 8.87 10.69 -15.34
C ARG A 526 8.34 11.65 -16.40
N MET A 527 7.33 12.44 -16.02
CA MET A 527 6.87 13.57 -16.81
C MET A 527 7.92 14.69 -16.73
N ASN A 528 8.84 14.74 -17.69
CA ASN A 528 9.86 15.79 -17.75
C ASN A 528 9.32 17.13 -18.29
N GLU A 529 8.19 17.10 -19.01
CA GLU A 529 7.54 18.22 -19.70
C GLU A 529 6.07 18.37 -19.26
N PRO A 530 5.40 19.53 -19.50
CA PRO A 530 3.98 19.72 -19.23
C PRO A 530 3.11 18.85 -20.17
N GLN A 531 2.73 17.67 -19.68
CA GLN A 531 1.96 16.67 -20.41
C GLN A 531 0.70 16.27 -19.63
N VAL A 532 -0.18 15.52 -20.29
CA VAL A 532 -1.31 14.86 -19.64
C VAL A 532 -0.94 13.39 -19.49
N CYS A 533 -1.09 12.83 -18.29
CA CYS A 533 -0.89 11.41 -18.06
C CYS A 533 -2.18 10.75 -17.56
N VAL A 534 -2.54 9.59 -18.11
CA VAL A 534 -3.49 8.68 -17.46
C VAL A 534 -2.71 7.53 -16.85
N SER A 535 -2.77 7.40 -15.53
CA SER A 535 -1.89 6.50 -14.78
C SER A 535 -2.64 5.48 -13.93
N THR A 536 -1.93 4.41 -13.62
CA THR A 536 -2.24 3.38 -12.63
C THR A 536 -1.22 3.43 -11.43
N THR A 537 -0.92 4.61 -10.88
CA THR A 537 -0.11 4.79 -9.64
C THR A 537 -0.94 4.98 -8.35
N ASN A 538 -0.94 6.14 -7.68
CA ASN A 538 -1.80 6.45 -6.52
C ASN A 538 -2.15 7.95 -6.37
N ARG A 539 -1.37 8.85 -6.97
CA ARG A 539 -1.39 10.30 -6.67
C ARG A 539 -1.30 11.17 -7.92
N ASN A 540 -2.06 12.27 -7.95
CA ASN A 540 -2.10 13.24 -9.06
C ASN A 540 -1.87 14.70 -8.68
N PHE A 541 -1.41 14.96 -7.45
CA PHE A 541 -1.14 16.33 -7.02
C PHE A 541 -0.15 17.00 -8.00
N PRO A 542 -0.28 18.30 -8.32
CA PRO A 542 0.58 18.97 -9.31
C PRO A 542 2.08 18.72 -9.06
N GLY A 543 2.79 18.30 -10.10
CA GLY A 543 4.21 17.91 -10.01
C GLY A 543 4.51 16.50 -9.49
N ARG A 544 3.51 15.69 -9.10
CA ARG A 544 3.75 14.37 -8.48
C ARG A 544 4.52 13.37 -9.35
N MET A 545 4.45 13.49 -10.68
CA MET A 545 5.21 12.65 -11.62
C MET A 545 6.37 13.40 -12.30
N GLY A 546 6.70 14.61 -11.85
CA GLY A 546 7.83 15.38 -12.34
C GLY A 546 7.50 16.85 -12.60
N HIS A 547 6.97 17.16 -13.79
CA HIS A 547 6.69 18.54 -14.20
C HIS A 547 5.48 19.13 -13.44
N LYS A 548 5.64 20.33 -12.88
CA LYS A 548 4.61 20.96 -12.01
C LYS A 548 3.28 21.22 -12.71
N GLU A 549 3.35 21.56 -14.01
CA GLU A 549 2.19 21.81 -14.87
C GLU A 549 1.65 20.53 -15.55
N GLY A 550 2.26 19.37 -15.26
CA GLY A 550 1.75 18.08 -15.73
C GLY A 550 0.42 17.74 -15.07
N GLN A 551 -0.58 17.39 -15.88
CA GLN A 551 -1.88 16.93 -15.39
C GLN A 551 -1.86 15.41 -15.30
N ILE A 552 -2.39 14.85 -14.21
CA ILE A 552 -2.42 13.41 -14.02
C ILE A 552 -3.86 12.99 -13.71
N TYR A 553 -4.48 12.31 -14.67
CA TYR A 553 -5.70 11.56 -14.49
C TYR A 553 -5.27 10.18 -14.06
N LEU A 554 -6.02 9.56 -13.16
CA LEU A 554 -5.68 8.20 -12.78
C LEU A 554 -6.96 7.38 -12.73
N ALA A 555 -6.84 6.09 -13.04
CA ALA A 555 -7.96 5.29 -13.50
C ALA A 555 -7.77 3.81 -13.18
N SER A 556 -8.79 3.01 -13.48
CA SER A 556 -8.64 1.56 -13.56
C SER A 556 -7.73 1.17 -14.74
N PRO A 557 -7.24 -0.08 -14.78
CA PRO A 557 -6.28 -0.54 -15.78
C PRO A 557 -6.95 -0.78 -17.13
N TYR A 558 -8.21 -1.24 -17.07
CA TYR A 558 -9.11 -1.33 -18.20
C TYR A 558 -9.28 0.05 -18.84
N THR A 559 -9.62 1.07 -18.05
CA THR A 559 -9.74 2.46 -18.54
C THR A 559 -8.41 2.99 -19.10
N ALA A 560 -7.29 2.76 -18.43
CA ALA A 560 -5.98 3.22 -18.89
C ALA A 560 -5.58 2.57 -20.23
N ALA A 561 -5.81 1.26 -20.41
CA ALA A 561 -5.57 0.55 -21.65
C ALA A 561 -6.53 0.96 -22.78
N ALA A 562 -7.83 1.11 -22.49
CA ALA A 562 -8.81 1.61 -23.45
C ALA A 562 -8.44 3.02 -23.95
N SER A 563 -7.99 3.87 -23.03
CA SER A 563 -7.60 5.24 -23.31
C SER A 563 -6.28 5.35 -24.08
N SER A 564 -5.34 4.41 -23.93
CA SER A 564 -4.11 4.39 -24.74
C SER A 564 -4.33 3.90 -26.17
N LEU A 565 -5.38 3.13 -26.42
CA LEU A 565 -5.82 2.73 -27.76
C LEU A 565 -6.52 3.85 -28.53
N THR A 566 -7.23 4.75 -27.85
CA THR A 566 -7.97 5.86 -28.48
C THR A 566 -7.20 7.17 -28.53
N GLY A 567 -6.29 7.40 -27.56
CA GLY A 567 -5.57 8.65 -27.36
C GLY A 567 -6.32 9.68 -26.49
N PHE A 568 -7.36 9.28 -25.76
CA PHE A 568 -8.11 10.14 -24.82
C PHE A 568 -8.81 9.27 -23.75
N VAL A 569 -9.30 9.86 -22.66
CA VAL A 569 -10.00 9.11 -21.59
C VAL A 569 -11.23 8.40 -22.16
N THR A 570 -11.26 7.07 -22.05
CA THR A 570 -12.21 6.18 -22.76
C THR A 570 -12.81 5.15 -21.81
N ASP A 571 -14.09 4.85 -22.00
CA ASP A 571 -14.79 3.77 -21.28
C ASP A 571 -14.31 2.40 -21.78
N PRO A 572 -13.81 1.51 -20.91
CA PRO A 572 -13.32 0.19 -21.34
C PRO A 572 -14.42 -0.73 -21.90
N ARG A 573 -15.70 -0.44 -21.65
CA ARG A 573 -16.84 -1.17 -22.22
C ARG A 573 -16.84 -1.13 -23.76
N GLU A 574 -16.24 -0.12 -24.39
CA GLU A 574 -16.05 -0.04 -25.86
C GLU A 574 -15.15 -1.16 -26.45
N PHE A 575 -14.45 -1.92 -25.59
CA PHE A 575 -13.54 -3.00 -26.00
C PHE A 575 -13.83 -4.34 -25.30
N LEU A 576 -14.69 -4.36 -24.28
CA LEU A 576 -14.97 -5.54 -23.45
C LEU A 576 -16.39 -6.09 -23.63
N LEU A 577 -17.29 -5.34 -24.28
CA LEU A 577 -18.66 -5.72 -24.65
C LEU A 577 -18.81 -5.74 -26.18
#